data_AF-A0A3B8WM06-F1
#
_entry.id   AF-A0A3B8WM06-F1
#
_cell.length_a   1.000
_cell.length_b   1.000
_cell.length_c   1.000
_cell.angle_alpha   90.00
_cell.angle_beta   90.00
_cell.angle_gamma   90.00
#
_symmetry.space_group_name_H-M   'P 1'
#
loop_
_entity.id
_entity.type
_entity.pdbx_description
1 polymer ?
#
loop_
_entity_poly.entity_id
_entity_poly.type
_entity_poly.pdbx_seq_one_letter_code
_entity_poly.pdbx_strand_id
1 'polypeptide(L)' 'MNMPLKSETLDAQASSACQHRQEARLPTAAELRQQFPADEQQVRAIAGYRDQIRAVLHGQDDRTLIVMGPCSIHD' A
#
# COMPACT_ATOMS: atom_id res chain seq x y z
N MET A 1 -61.24 14.66 8.12
CA MET A 1 -60.87 13.24 8.27
C MET A 1 -59.44 13.12 7.78
N ASN A 2 -58.48 13.37 8.66
CA ASN A 2 -57.06 13.25 8.36
C ASN A 2 -56.55 12.05 9.14
N MET A 3 -55.81 11.16 8.49
CA MET A 3 -54.85 10.29 9.16
C MET A 3 -53.51 10.47 8.44
N PRO A 4 -52.51 11.11 9.08
CA PRO A 4 -51.20 11.30 8.48
C PRO A 4 -50.43 9.99 8.53
N LEU A 5 -49.86 9.58 7.39
CA LEU A 5 -48.88 8.51 7.35
C LEU A 5 -47.59 9.02 8.00
N LYS A 6 -47.17 8.36 9.08
CA LYS A 6 -45.90 8.63 9.76
C LYS A 6 -44.76 8.20 8.84
N SER A 7 -43.97 9.18 8.39
CA SER A 7 -42.77 8.99 7.58
C SER A 7 -41.55 8.45 8.36
N GLU A 8 -41.75 7.91 9.57
CA GLU A 8 -40.67 7.62 10.52
C GLU A 8 -40.02 6.23 10.29
N THR A 9 -40.55 5.42 9.38
CA THR A 9 -40.03 4.04 9.15
C THR A 9 -39.08 3.92 7.96
N LEU A 10 -38.80 5.01 7.22
CA LEU A 10 -37.84 5.00 6.11
C LEU A 10 -36.41 5.42 6.51
N ASP A 11 -36.23 6.01 7.69
CA ASP A 11 -34.90 6.43 8.16
C ASP A 11 -34.13 5.31 8.90
N ALA A 12 -34.82 4.24 9.31
CA ALA A 12 -34.20 3.16 10.10
C ALA A 12 -33.41 2.14 9.26
N GLN A 13 -33.44 2.21 7.92
CA GLN A 13 -32.71 1.28 7.04
C GLN A 13 -31.70 1.96 6.09
N ALA A 14 -31.56 3.29 6.16
CA ALA A 14 -30.52 4.03 5.42
C ALA A 14 -29.21 4.19 6.21
N SER A 15 -29.11 3.65 7.43
CA SER A 15 -27.96 3.85 8.32
C SER A 15 -26.94 2.70 8.34
N SER A 16 -27.13 1.64 7.53
CA SER A 16 -26.18 0.52 7.45
C SER A 16 -25.29 0.50 6.20
N ALA A 17 -25.51 1.38 5.21
CA ALA A 17 -24.71 1.38 3.98
C ALA A 17 -23.53 2.38 3.99
N CYS A 18 -23.48 3.30 4.97
CA CYS A 18 -22.34 4.20 5.18
C CYS A 18 -21.98 4.33 6.67
N GLN A 19 -21.71 3.21 7.33
CA GLN A 19 -20.95 3.24 8.58
C GLN A 19 -19.53 3.71 8.23
N HIS A 20 -19.39 5.03 8.24
CA HIS A 20 -18.20 5.86 8.07
C HIS A 20 -16.89 5.07 8.14
N ARG A 21 -16.26 4.87 6.97
CA ARG A 21 -14.85 4.50 6.88
C ARG A 21 -14.09 5.57 7.69
N GLN A 22 -13.56 5.19 8.84
CA GLN A 22 -12.70 6.08 9.60
C GLN A 22 -11.47 6.39 8.75
N GLU A 23 -11.34 7.63 8.32
CA GLU A 23 -10.18 8.11 7.57
C GLU A 23 -9.10 8.49 8.56
N ALA A 24 -8.07 7.65 8.68
CA ALA A 24 -6.87 7.97 9.44
C ALA A 24 -5.84 8.64 8.53
N ARG A 25 -5.15 9.67 9.02
CA ARG A 25 -3.99 10.24 8.33
C ARG A 25 -2.86 9.21 8.33
N LEU A 26 -2.36 8.88 7.14
CA LEU A 26 -1.16 8.07 6.99
C LEU A 26 0.08 8.96 7.19
N PRO A 27 1.18 8.39 7.73
CA PRO A 27 2.45 9.09 7.70
C PRO A 27 2.86 9.34 6.25
N THR A 28 3.49 10.48 6.02
CA THR A 28 4.10 10.82 4.74
C THR A 28 5.30 9.91 4.47
N ALA A 29 5.66 9.75 3.20
CA ALA A 29 6.88 9.04 2.82
C ALA A 29 8.14 9.68 3.43
N ALA A 30 8.14 10.99 3.68
CA ALA A 30 9.26 11.68 4.33
C ALA A 30 9.38 11.31 5.81
N GLU A 31 8.25 11.29 6.54
CA GLU A 31 8.21 10.85 7.94
C GLU A 31 8.65 9.40 8.10
N LEU A 32 8.21 8.49 7.21
CA LEU A 32 8.65 7.09 7.23
C LEU A 32 10.16 6.95 6.99
N ARG A 33 10.75 7.70 6.06
CA ARG A 33 12.21 7.68 5.81
C ARG A 33 13.00 8.21 7.01
N GLN A 34 12.46 9.17 7.74
CA GLN A 34 13.08 9.68 8.95
C GLN A 34 13.02 8.67 10.10
N GLN A 35 11.88 7.98 10.25
CA GLN A 35 11.69 6.95 11.28
C GLN A 35 12.51 5.68 11.01
N PHE A 36 12.66 5.30 9.73
CA PHE A 36 13.37 4.10 9.30
C PHE A 36 14.49 4.48 8.31
N PRO A 37 15.59 5.08 8.79
CA PRO A 37 16.71 5.45 7.93
C PRO A 37 17.36 4.19 7.36
N ALA A 38 17.63 4.21 6.05
CA ALA A 38 18.37 3.14 5.41
C ALA A 38 19.85 3.22 5.78
N ASP A 39 20.45 2.07 6.07
CA ASP A 39 21.89 1.99 6.28
C ASP A 39 22.66 2.29 4.98
N GLU A 40 23.79 2.98 5.08
CA GLU A 40 24.55 3.39 3.90
C GLU A 40 25.09 2.21 3.08
N GLN A 41 25.47 1.12 3.74
CA GLN A 41 25.93 -0.09 3.06
C GLN A 41 24.76 -0.72 2.28
N GLN A 42 23.56 -0.77 2.87
CA GLN A 42 22.36 -1.20 2.16
C GLN A 42 22.05 -0.31 0.95
N VAL A 43 22.14 1.01 1.07
CA VAL A 43 21.91 1.93 -0.05
C VAL A 43 22.89 1.66 -1.19
N ARG A 44 24.18 1.51 -0.88
CA ARG A 44 25.21 1.16 -1.88
C ARG A 44 24.96 -0.20 -2.53
N ALA A 45 24.60 -1.21 -1.74
CA ALA A 45 24.28 -2.54 -2.26
C ALA A 45 23.07 -2.51 -3.20
N ILE A 46 21.98 -1.84 -2.81
CA ILE A 46 20.77 -1.69 -3.63
C ILE A 46 21.08 -0.97 -4.95
N ALA A 47 21.92 0.06 -4.93
CA ALA A 47 22.36 0.74 -6.14
C ALA A 47 23.10 -0.22 -7.08
N GLY A 48 24.08 -0.97 -6.55
CA GLY A 48 24.82 -1.96 -7.32
C GLY A 48 23.94 -3.10 -7.88
N TYR A 49 22.95 -3.57 -7.11
CA TYR A 49 22.00 -4.58 -7.60
C TYR A 49 21.15 -4.05 -8.75
N ARG A 50 20.71 -2.78 -8.68
CA ARG A 50 19.95 -2.15 -9.78
C ARG A 50 20.77 -2.04 -11.04
N ASP A 51 22.06 -1.73 -10.94
CA ASP A 51 22.95 -1.67 -12.11
C ASP A 51 23.16 -3.06 -12.73
N GLN A 52 23.35 -4.10 -11.91
CA GLN A 52 23.45 -5.48 -12.39
C GLN A 52 22.16 -5.95 -13.07
N ILE A 53 21.00 -5.65 -12.48
CA ILE A 53 19.68 -5.98 -13.07
C ILE A 53 19.53 -5.28 -14.43
N ARG A 54 19.92 -4.00 -14.54
CA ARG A 54 19.89 -3.27 -15.82
C ARG A 54 20.78 -3.93 -16.86
N ALA A 55 22.00 -4.33 -16.50
CA ALA A 55 22.90 -5.01 -17.42
C ALA A 55 22.29 -6.31 -17.98
N VAL A 56 21.67 -7.12 -17.12
CA VAL A 56 20.95 -8.33 -17.54
C VAL A 56 19.79 -7.99 -18.49
N LEU A 57 18.95 -7.01 -18.13
CA LEU A 57 17.80 -6.61 -18.95
C LEU A 57 18.20 -6.00 -20.30
N HIS A 58 19.38 -5.40 -20.40
CA HIS A 58 19.93 -4.87 -21.63
C HIS A 58 20.75 -5.89 -22.44
N GLY A 59 20.88 -7.14 -21.97
CA GLY A 59 21.69 -8.17 -22.64
C GLY A 59 23.19 -7.88 -22.62
N GLN A 60 23.64 -7.05 -21.68
CA GLN A 60 25.06 -6.74 -21.42
C GLN A 60 25.67 -7.72 -20.42
N ASP A 61 24.83 -8.53 -19.79
CA ASP A 61 25.17 -9.56 -18.82
C ASP A 61 24.27 -10.77 -19.12
N ASP A 62 24.88 -11.91 -19.45
CA ASP A 62 24.17 -13.11 -19.92
C ASP A 62 23.57 -13.94 -18.79
N ARG A 63 23.66 -13.49 -17.53
CA ARG A 63 23.05 -14.16 -16.40
C ARG A 63 21.52 -14.09 -16.46
N THR A 64 20.84 -15.13 -16.01
CA THR A 64 19.39 -15.14 -15.84
C THR A 64 18.96 -14.42 -14.56
N LEU A 65 18.10 -13.41 -14.66
CA LEU A 65 17.43 -12.80 -13.51
C LEU A 65 16.27 -13.69 -13.05
N ILE A 66 16.30 -14.10 -11.78
CA ILE A 66 15.22 -14.88 -11.16
C ILE A 66 14.70 -14.11 -9.94
N VAL A 67 13.39 -13.86 -9.89
CA VAL A 67 12.71 -13.30 -8.72
C VAL A 67 12.07 -14.44 -7.94
N MET A 68 12.50 -14.64 -6.70
CA MET A 68 12.01 -15.71 -5.83
C MET A 68 11.69 -15.18 -4.43
N GLY A 69 10.70 -15.75 -3.78
CA GLY A 69 10.28 -15.41 -2.42
C GLY A 69 8.94 -16.05 -2.07
N PRO A 70 8.48 -15.90 -0.81
CA PRO A 70 7.13 -16.30 -0.45
C PRO A 70 6.09 -15.44 -1.18
N CYS A 71 4.87 -15.97 -1.31
CA CYS A 71 3.76 -15.26 -1.95
C CYS A 71 3.43 -13.93 -1.22
N SER A 72 3.55 -13.93 0.11
CA SER A 72 3.40 -12.75 0.96
C SER A 72 4.30 -12.85 2.20
N ILE A 73 4.69 -11.69 2.74
CA ILE A 73 5.33 -11.59 4.06
C ILE A 73 4.26 -11.10 5.03
N HIS A 74 3.98 -11.90 6.05
CA HIS A 74 2.93 -11.62 7.03
C HIS A 74 3.36 -11.92 8.48
N ASP A 75 4.57 -12.46 8.66
CA ASP A 75 5.23 -12.68 9.95
C ASP A 75 6.18 -11.52 10.26
#